data_AF-A0A0G1D1N4-F1
#
_entry.id   AF-A0A0G1D1N4-F1
#
_cell.length_a   1.000
_cell.length_b   1.000
_cell.length_c   1.000
_cell.angle_alpha   90.00
_cell.angle_beta   90.00
_cell.angle_gamma   90.00
#
_symmetry.space_group_name_H-M   'P 1'
#
loop_
_entity.id
_entity.type
_entity.pdbx_description
1 polymer ?
#
loop_
_entity_poly.entity_id
_entity_poly.type
_entity_poly.pdbx_seq_one_letter_code
_entity_poly.pdbx_strand_id
1 'polypeptide(L)'
;MIKTNVVEITMDAGNYFFTPNKVIVKVGDTVKFKITNKKGFHNFKIDDLGIFSELPLKKEKTVEFVVPKKGEFEYYCAVGNHRELGMFGILEVKE
;
A
#
# COMPACT_ATOMS: atom_id res chain seq x y z
N MET A 1 -19.38 19.89 7.07
CA MET A 1 -18.48 18.82 7.55
C MET A 1 -18.20 17.93 6.36
N ILE A 2 -16.98 17.95 5.80
CA ILE A 2 -16.61 17.03 4.72
C ILE A 2 -16.46 15.65 5.38
N LYS A 3 -17.39 14.73 5.11
CA LYS A 3 -17.22 13.32 5.50
C LYS A 3 -16.07 12.77 4.67
N THR A 4 -14.90 12.59 5.26
CA THR A 4 -13.84 11.76 4.69
C THR A 4 -14.32 10.32 4.73
N ASN A 5 -14.52 9.71 3.55
CA ASN A 5 -14.82 8.29 3.45
C ASN A 5 -13.55 7.51 3.84
N VAL A 6 -13.70 6.49 4.69
CA VAL A 6 -12.58 5.65 5.13
C VAL A 6 -12.63 4.36 4.35
N VAL A 7 -11.57 4.06 3.60
CA VAL A 7 -11.43 2.81 2.85
C VAL A 7 -10.37 1.95 3.53
N GLU A 8 -10.80 0.84 4.12
CA GLU A 8 -9.90 -0.15 4.69
C GLU A 8 -9.54 -1.20 3.63
N ILE A 9 -8.25 -1.44 3.45
CA ILE A 9 -7.72 -2.48 2.57
C ILE A 9 -6.95 -3.48 3.41
N THR A 10 -7.44 -4.71 3.48
CA THR A 10 -6.66 -5.84 3.99
C THR A 10 -5.70 -6.30 2.90
N MET A 11 -4.42 -6.35 3.22
CA MET A 11 -3.36 -6.72 2.30
C MET A 11 -2.43 -7.76 2.92
N ASP A 12 -2.08 -8.77 2.15
CA ASP A 12 -1.02 -9.71 2.51
C ASP A 12 0.26 -9.36 1.75
N ALA A 13 1.39 -9.40 2.46
CA ALA A 13 2.73 -9.29 1.90
C ALA A 13 3.49 -10.59 2.14
N GLY A 14 4.29 -11.00 1.15
CA GLY A 14 5.21 -12.12 1.28
C GLY A 14 6.28 -12.05 0.21
N ASN A 15 7.03 -13.14 0.04
CA ASN A 15 8.14 -13.19 -0.92
C ASN A 15 7.70 -12.76 -2.32
N TYR A 16 8.10 -11.54 -2.67
CA TYR A 16 7.93 -10.92 -3.97
C TYR A 16 6.49 -10.56 -4.38
N PHE A 17 5.55 -10.46 -3.42
CA PHE A 17 4.16 -10.10 -3.76
C PHE A 17 3.48 -9.21 -2.72
N PHE A 18 2.45 -8.49 -3.21
CA PHE A 18 1.36 -7.92 -2.41
C PHE A 18 0.03 -8.43 -2.95
N THR A 19 -0.90 -8.77 -2.06
CA THR A 19 -2.27 -9.17 -2.42
C THR A 19 -3.27 -8.36 -1.61
N PRO A 20 -4.16 -7.58 -2.23
CA PRO A 20 -4.26 -7.35 -3.67
C PRO A 20 -3.04 -6.58 -4.22
N ASN A 21 -2.74 -6.76 -5.51
CA ASN A 21 -1.75 -5.96 -6.23
C ASN A 21 -2.39 -4.79 -7.02
N LYS A 22 -3.70 -4.61 -6.91
CA LYS A 22 -4.44 -3.46 -7.44
C LYS A 22 -5.49 -3.02 -6.44
N VAL A 23 -5.50 -1.73 -6.13
CA VAL A 23 -6.45 -1.09 -5.21
C VAL A 23 -7.02 0.13 -5.91
N ILE A 24 -8.34 0.31 -5.83
CA ILE A 24 -9.04 1.43 -6.45
C ILE A 24 -9.72 2.24 -5.34
N VAL A 25 -9.42 3.54 -5.28
CA VAL A 25 -9.96 4.49 -4.29
C VAL A 25 -10.31 5.81 -4.97
N LYS A 26 -10.86 6.77 -4.22
CA LYS A 26 -11.20 8.10 -4.71
C LYS A 26 -10.36 9.18 -4.07
N VAL A 27 -10.24 10.31 -4.76
CA VAL A 27 -9.63 11.53 -4.18
C VAL A 27 -10.39 11.92 -2.91
N GLY A 28 -9.65 12.22 -1.85
CA GLY A 28 -10.20 12.59 -0.56
C GLY A 28 -10.59 11.41 0.35
N ASP A 29 -10.50 10.16 -0.11
CA ASP A 29 -10.61 9.00 0.77
C ASP A 29 -9.45 9.00 1.78
N THR A 30 -9.76 8.65 3.03
CA THR A 30 -8.75 8.22 4.00
C THR A 30 -8.54 6.72 3.79
N VAL A 31 -7.38 6.35 3.30
CA VAL A 31 -7.02 4.96 3.02
C VAL A 31 -6.28 4.37 4.22
N LYS A 32 -6.69 3.16 4.64
CA LYS A 32 -6.03 2.37 5.68
C LYS A 32 -5.61 1.01 5.12
N PHE A 33 -4.35 0.87 4.75
CA PHE A 33 -3.78 -0.43 4.39
C PHE A 33 -3.43 -1.20 5.66
N LYS A 34 -4.14 -2.29 5.93
CA LYS A 34 -3.86 -3.27 6.98
C LYS A 34 -3.04 -4.41 6.38
N ILE A 35 -1.72 -4.27 6.46
CA ILE A 35 -0.78 -5.13 5.75
C ILE A 35 -0.23 -6.20 6.70
N THR A 36 -0.45 -7.47 6.39
CA THR A 36 0.14 -8.60 7.13
C THR A 36 1.33 -9.18 6.37
N ASN A 37 2.53 -9.07 6.94
CA ASN A 37 3.71 -9.77 6.41
C ASN A 37 3.69 -11.26 6.83
N LYS A 38 3.44 -12.15 5.87
CA LYS A 38 3.36 -13.60 6.11
C LYS A 38 4.72 -14.27 6.22
N LYS A 39 5.74 -13.76 5.52
CA LYS A 39 7.06 -14.38 5.39
C LYS A 39 8.06 -13.36 4.85
N GLY A 40 9.30 -13.42 5.33
CA GLY A 40 10.40 -12.60 4.82
C GLY A 40 10.48 -11.21 5.46
N PHE A 41 11.45 -10.42 5.01
CA PHE A 41 11.62 -9.03 5.40
C PHE A 41 11.10 -8.13 4.28
N HIS A 42 10.14 -7.27 4.61
CA HIS A 42 9.44 -6.45 3.64
C HIS A 42 9.18 -5.04 4.18
N ASN A 43 9.04 -4.10 3.27
CA ASN A 43 8.55 -2.75 3.51
C ASN A 43 7.50 -2.42 2.45
N PHE A 44 6.71 -1.38 2.74
CA PHE A 44 5.69 -0.82 1.86
C PHE A 44 6.08 0.62 1.57
N LYS A 45 6.23 0.97 0.30
CA LYS A 45 6.67 2.29 -0.14
C LYS A 45 5.83 2.80 -1.29
N ILE A 46 5.47 4.09 -1.27
CA ILE A 46 4.86 4.82 -2.39
C ILE A 46 5.63 6.13 -2.54
N ASP A 47 6.51 6.24 -3.53
CA ASP A 47 7.41 7.39 -3.70
C ASP A 47 6.64 8.69 -3.94
N ASP A 48 5.67 8.65 -4.85
CA ASP A 48 4.86 9.81 -5.26
C ASP A 48 4.03 10.43 -4.13
N LEU A 49 3.80 9.65 -3.06
CA LEU A 49 3.05 10.06 -1.88
C LEU A 49 3.94 10.22 -0.63
N GLY A 50 5.25 9.98 -0.75
CA GLY A 50 6.19 10.06 0.37
C GLY A 50 5.92 9.03 1.48
N ILE A 51 5.29 7.90 1.15
CA ILE A 51 4.90 6.87 2.12
C ILE A 51 6.02 5.83 2.22
N PHE A 52 6.39 5.50 3.45
CA PHE A 52 7.28 4.39 3.76
C PHE A 52 6.87 3.75 5.09
N SER A 53 6.82 2.42 5.12
CA SER A 53 6.62 1.64 6.34
C SER A 53 7.34 0.31 6.27
N GLU A 54 8.06 -0.05 7.32
CA GLU A 54 8.52 -1.43 7.51
C GLU A 54 7.33 -2.34 7.85
N LEU A 55 7.40 -3.61 7.41
CA LEU A 55 6.38 -4.62 7.63
C LEU A 55 6.93 -5.73 8.55
N PRO A 56 6.65 -5.68 9.87
CA PRO A 56 7.15 -6.68 10.81
C PRO A 56 6.61 -8.08 10.49
N LEU A 57 7.49 -9.09 10.54
CA LEU A 57 7.14 -10.48 10.25
C LEU A 57 6.03 -11.00 11.17
N LYS A 58 5.03 -11.68 10.58
CA LYS A 58 3.86 -12.28 11.27
C LYS A 58 3.04 -11.28 12.08
N LYS A 59 3.10 -10.00 11.74
CA LYS A 59 2.30 -8.93 12.36
C LYS A 59 1.58 -8.13 11.29
N GLU A 60 0.43 -7.60 11.67
CA GLU A 60 -0.27 -6.59 10.89
C GLU A 60 0.35 -5.22 11.17
N LYS A 61 0.49 -4.41 10.12
CA LYS A 61 0.89 -3.01 10.18
C LYS A 61 -0.11 -2.18 9.41
N THR A 62 -0.63 -1.13 10.04
CA THR A 62 -1.52 -0.16 9.38
C THR A 62 -0.73 1.01 8.82
N VAL A 63 -0.94 1.31 7.54
CA VAL A 63 -0.47 2.51 6.86
C VAL A 63 -1.70 3.35 6.49
N GLU A 64 -1.79 4.56 7.04
CA GLU A 64 -2.96 5.43 6.90
C GLU A 64 -2.58 6.78 6.29
N PHE A 65 -3.30 7.21 5.27
CA PHE A 65 -3.11 8.50 4.62
C PHE A 65 -4.36 8.96 3.87
N VAL A 66 -4.45 10.27 3.60
CA VAL A 66 -5.51 10.84 2.76
C VAL A 66 -5.04 10.88 1.32
N VAL A 67 -5.88 10.42 0.39
CA VAL A 67 -5.57 10.38 -1.03
C VAL A 67 -5.62 11.79 -1.63
N PRO A 68 -4.49 12.36 -2.09
CA PRO A 68 -4.43 13.79 -2.36
C PRO A 68 -4.88 14.17 -3.78
N LYS A 69 -4.74 13.26 -4.76
CA LYS A 69 -4.99 13.56 -6.17
C LYS A 69 -5.26 12.29 -6.98
N LYS A 70 -5.97 12.44 -8.09
CA LYS A 70 -6.21 11.37 -9.06
C LYS A 70 -4.92 10.93 -9.76
N GLY A 71 -4.87 9.68 -10.19
CA GLY A 71 -3.71 9.09 -10.86
C GLY A 71 -3.49 7.64 -10.45
N GLU A 72 -2.40 7.07 -10.95
CA GLU A 72 -1.93 5.74 -10.55
C GLU A 72 -0.63 5.91 -9.75
N PHE A 73 -0.57 5.27 -8.59
CA PHE A 73 0.59 5.28 -7.71
C PHE A 73 1.05 3.86 -7.47
N GLU A 74 2.32 3.58 -7.74
CA GLU A 74 2.86 2.26 -7.46
C GLU A 74 3.24 2.16 -5.98
N TYR A 75 2.72 1.13 -5.30
CA TYR A 75 3.29 0.67 -4.04
C TYR A 75 4.21 -0.51 -4.28
N TYR A 76 5.37 -0.53 -3.63
CA TYR A 76 6.36 -1.59 -3.83
C TYR A 76 7.19 -1.86 -2.58
N CYS A 77 7.96 -2.95 -2.63
CA CYS A 77 8.97 -3.25 -1.63
C CYS A 77 10.36 -2.80 -2.11
N ALA A 78 10.99 -1.89 -1.37
CA ALA A 78 12.30 -1.30 -1.64
C ALA A 78 13.48 -2.14 -1.14
N VAL A 79 13.25 -3.39 -0.72
CA VAL A 79 14.30 -4.30 -0.26
C VAL A 79 15.01 -4.91 -1.47
N GLY A 80 16.28 -4.55 -1.68
CA GLY A 80 17.10 -5.11 -2.76
C GLY A 80 16.39 -5.07 -4.11
N ASN A 81 16.24 -6.23 -4.74
CA ASN A 81 15.56 -6.41 -6.03
C ASN A 81 14.10 -6.91 -5.89
N HIS A 82 13.46 -6.80 -4.71
CA HIS A 82 12.11 -7.33 -4.51
C HIS A 82 11.09 -6.72 -5.49
N ARG A 83 11.17 -5.41 -5.75
CA ARG A 83 10.34 -4.73 -6.76
C ARG A 83 10.54 -5.34 -8.16
N GLU A 84 11.78 -5.54 -8.57
CA GLU A 84 12.15 -6.12 -9.88
C GLU A 84 11.67 -7.57 -10.01
N LEU A 85 11.59 -8.29 -8.90
CA LEU A 85 11.05 -9.65 -8.82
C LEU A 85 9.51 -9.69 -8.79
N GLY A 86 8.84 -8.54 -8.87
CA GLY A 86 7.37 -8.45 -8.95
C GLY A 86 6.68 -7.95 -7.69
N MET A 87 7.42 -7.51 -6.66
CA MET A 87 6.83 -7.03 -5.40
C MET A 87 6.34 -5.59 -5.50
N PHE A 88 5.30 -5.40 -6.31
CA PHE A 88 4.63 -4.13 -6.47
C PHE A 88 3.13 -4.32 -6.70
N GLY A 89 2.40 -3.22 -6.61
CA GLY A 89 1.01 -3.13 -7.03
C GLY A 89 0.62 -1.67 -7.26
N ILE A 90 -0.58 -1.46 -7.79
CA ILE A 90 -1.06 -0.15 -8.22
C ILE A 90 -2.20 0.32 -7.32
N LEU A 91 -2.06 1.53 -6.80
CA LEU A 91 -3.15 2.32 -6.23
C LEU A 91 -3.69 3.23 -7.34
N GLU A 92 -4.84 2.85 -7.90
CA GLU A 92 -5.58 3.64 -8.87
C GLU A 92 -6.53 4.59 -8.13
N VAL A 93 -6.37 5.89 -8.34
CA VAL A 93 -7.19 6.93 -7.72
C VAL A 93 -8.10 7.57 -8.75
N LYS A 94 -9.40 7.42 -8.51
CA LYS A 94 -10.49 8.00 -9.29
C LYS A 94 -11.02 9.28 -8.65
N GLU A 95 -11.89 9.97 -9.37
CA GLU A 95 -12.65 11.12 -8.85
C GLU A 95 -13.69 10.71 -7.79
#